data_AF-A0A3A1N6Y4-F1
#
_entry.id   AF-A0A3A1N6Y4-F1
#
_cell.length_a   1.000
_cell.length_b   1.000
_cell.length_c   1.000
_cell.angle_alpha   90.00
_cell.angle_beta   90.00
_cell.angle_gamma   90.00
#
_symmetry.space_group_name_H-M   'P 1'
#
loop_
_entity.id
_entity.type
_entity.pdbx_description
1 polymer ?
#
loop_
_entity_poly.entity_id
_entity_poly.type
_entity_poly.pdbx_seq_one_letter_code
_entity_poly.pdbx_strand_id
1 'polypeptide(L)'
;MRNNIYFTLLVVLAMTTISCEKDTPQYLPYEGYTYSELNTNGGDWVPVLQDSGSSIDVPVPSSTNSQDYLNELEDVKEAMADITSDQKKAIRYWTNNPAIRWNEIALELIAKYNLIPGPNADGSYTLPNPANPEGPPAFPFAHPPYACRALAYMSVAQFDGLISAWHYKYEYNRPAPFQQDEDIDYAYEENQIPSYPSDGAVIARASKNILTAMFPLEEEYLQQVEEEHLESLLLSGGNVMSDITAGLEIGNAVSETALTRASNDGMKNAQTPKAVSDSIKQAAYERFGWAWDNLEIPERPVGLTPFFSKVNMWSIDDVESVRPIAPPQLDSQEFLNDVELLKDYARNMTDEKRRIANFWQDGLGTYTPPGHWNRIANEIIVEEKLNPLQTTRTLAYMNMAIMDSGISCWDAKYYYHYPRPIQLIEGFETIAGTPNFPSYTSGHSVFSAAASEVLSYIFPEKAPTLRAWAEEAAVSRVYGGIHWSFDATVGTDQGREVAQYTIDRAKADGADQ
;
A
#
# COMPACT_ATOMS: atom_id res chain seq x y z
N MET A 1 -51.51 34.77 24.31
CA MET A 1 -50.66 34.54 23.11
C MET A 1 -49.19 34.82 23.42
N ARG A 2 -48.59 34.11 24.39
CA ARG A 2 -47.14 34.22 24.67
C ARG A 2 -46.48 32.91 25.14
N ASN A 3 -47.28 31.84 25.31
CA ASN A 3 -46.78 30.50 25.68
C ASN A 3 -46.74 29.47 24.54
N ASN A 4 -47.29 29.77 23.35
CA ASN A 4 -47.28 28.83 22.22
C ASN A 4 -46.11 29.05 21.23
N ILE A 5 -45.30 30.08 21.43
CA ILE A 5 -44.13 30.35 20.58
C ILE A 5 -42.90 29.59 21.08
N TYR A 6 -42.76 29.39 22.40
CA TYR A 6 -41.63 28.65 22.97
C TYR A 6 -41.68 27.14 22.74
N PHE A 7 -42.88 26.54 22.70
CA PHE A 7 -43.01 25.10 22.44
C PHE A 7 -42.75 24.74 20.97
N THR A 8 -43.07 25.64 20.04
CA THR A 8 -42.82 25.44 18.60
C THR A 8 -41.35 25.65 18.24
N LEU A 9 -40.64 26.56 18.94
CA LEU A 9 -39.19 26.74 18.74
C LEU A 9 -38.35 25.61 19.35
N LEU A 10 -38.80 24.96 20.43
CA LEU A 10 -38.10 23.81 21.02
C LEU A 10 -38.24 22.53 20.19
N VAL A 11 -39.36 22.34 19.48
CA VAL A 11 -39.56 21.17 18.60
C VAL A 11 -38.84 21.34 17.24
N VAL A 12 -38.64 22.58 16.77
CA VAL A 12 -37.87 22.83 15.54
C VAL A 12 -36.36 22.81 15.81
N LEU A 13 -35.89 23.21 17.00
CA LEU A 13 -34.47 23.14 17.36
C LEU A 13 -33.99 21.71 17.71
N ALA A 14 -34.92 20.82 18.10
CA ALA A 14 -34.63 19.40 18.33
C ALA A 14 -34.58 18.56 17.04
N MET A 15 -34.96 19.12 15.89
CA MET A 15 -34.90 18.43 14.58
C MET A 15 -33.71 18.83 13.70
N THR A 16 -32.78 19.66 14.19
CA THR A 16 -31.61 20.13 13.42
C THR A 16 -30.25 19.68 13.97
N THR A 17 -30.21 18.71 14.89
CA THR A 17 -28.94 18.12 15.37
C THR A 17 -28.85 16.61 15.19
N ILE A 18 -29.68 16.03 14.32
CA ILE A 18 -29.32 14.76 13.69
C ILE A 18 -28.41 15.14 12.53
N SER A 19 -27.15 15.44 12.85
CA SER A 19 -26.09 15.18 11.90
C SER A 19 -26.25 13.70 11.56
N CYS A 20 -26.73 13.39 10.36
CA CYS A 20 -26.44 12.10 9.77
C CYS A 20 -24.92 12.10 9.60
N GLU A 21 -24.20 11.74 10.67
CA GLU A 21 -22.97 10.99 10.50
C GLU A 21 -23.44 9.72 9.81
N LYS A 22 -23.51 9.78 8.47
CA LYS A 22 -23.55 8.57 7.69
C LYS A 22 -22.21 7.94 8.02
N ASP A 23 -22.23 6.96 8.92
CA ASP A 23 -21.23 5.91 9.02
C ASP A 23 -21.17 5.23 7.64
N THR A 24 -20.64 5.93 6.64
CA THR A 24 -20.17 5.29 5.43
C THR A 24 -18.95 4.50 5.88
N PRO A 25 -18.96 3.16 5.74
CA PRO A 25 -17.78 2.36 6.04
C PRO A 25 -16.57 2.98 5.34
N GLN A 26 -15.48 3.19 6.09
CA GLN A 26 -14.22 3.69 5.52
C GLN A 26 -13.48 2.61 4.70
N TYR A 27 -14.01 1.38 4.74
CA TYR A 27 -13.52 0.20 4.07
C TYR A 27 -14.46 -0.25 2.94
N LEU A 28 -13.91 -1.01 2.00
CA LEU A 28 -14.61 -1.57 0.85
C LEU A 28 -15.80 -2.42 1.32
N PRO A 29 -17.03 -2.14 0.86
CA PRO A 29 -18.20 -2.92 1.22
C PRO A 29 -18.23 -4.22 0.41
N TYR A 30 -17.68 -5.29 0.98
CA TYR A 30 -17.77 -6.63 0.42
C TYR A 30 -18.11 -7.66 1.50
N GLU A 31 -18.80 -8.71 1.10
CA GLU A 31 -19.10 -9.90 1.91
C GLU A 31 -18.24 -11.07 1.42
N GLY A 32 -18.23 -12.19 2.15
CA GLY A 32 -17.57 -13.40 1.68
C GLY A 32 -18.09 -13.82 0.29
N TYR A 33 -17.19 -14.33 -0.55
CA TYR A 33 -17.52 -14.74 -1.91
C TYR A 33 -16.88 -16.08 -2.28
N THR A 34 -17.54 -16.83 -3.15
CA THR A 34 -16.95 -18.04 -3.75
C THR A 34 -15.74 -17.65 -4.59
N TYR A 35 -14.59 -18.25 -4.31
CA TYR A 35 -13.36 -17.96 -5.05
C TYR A 35 -13.46 -18.38 -6.52
N SER A 36 -12.83 -17.61 -7.41
CA SER A 36 -12.71 -17.94 -8.83
C SER A 36 -11.81 -19.17 -9.07
N GLU A 37 -10.80 -19.37 -8.23
CA GLU A 37 -9.91 -20.52 -8.24
C GLU A 37 -9.41 -20.86 -6.82
N LEU A 38 -8.94 -22.09 -6.60
CA LEU A 38 -8.33 -22.53 -5.33
C LEU A 38 -6.80 -22.63 -5.38
N ASN A 39 -6.22 -22.64 -6.59
CA ASN A 39 -4.79 -22.81 -6.88
C ASN A 39 -4.16 -23.93 -6.06
N THR A 40 -4.60 -25.18 -6.29
CA THR A 40 -4.14 -26.33 -5.47
C THR A 40 -2.64 -26.61 -5.59
N ASN A 41 -1.98 -26.06 -6.60
CA ASN A 41 -0.53 -26.08 -6.81
C ASN A 41 0.19 -24.85 -6.20
N GLY A 42 -0.52 -23.99 -5.46
CA GLY A 42 0.02 -22.72 -4.95
C GLY A 42 1.26 -22.85 -4.05
N GLY A 43 1.46 -24.02 -3.45
CA GLY A 43 2.64 -24.33 -2.65
C GLY A 43 3.92 -24.60 -3.45
N ASP A 44 3.78 -24.84 -4.75
CA ASP A 44 4.89 -25.05 -5.69
C ASP A 44 5.35 -23.73 -6.36
N TRP A 45 4.67 -22.61 -6.06
CA TRP A 45 5.05 -21.31 -6.59
C TRP A 45 6.36 -20.83 -5.97
N VAL A 46 7.09 -19.97 -6.69
CA VAL A 46 8.40 -19.45 -6.26
C VAL A 46 8.21 -18.25 -5.33
N PRO A 47 8.63 -18.33 -4.06
CA PRO A 47 8.55 -17.19 -3.15
C PRO A 47 9.46 -16.03 -3.57
N VAL A 48 9.20 -14.84 -3.02
CA VAL A 48 10.01 -13.64 -3.28
C VAL A 48 11.31 -13.66 -2.47
N LEU A 49 11.22 -14.00 -1.18
CA LEU A 49 12.34 -13.98 -0.24
C LEU A 49 12.71 -15.36 0.32
N GLN A 50 11.74 -16.29 0.41
CA GLN A 50 12.00 -17.67 0.81
C GLN A 50 12.57 -18.51 -0.34
N ASP A 51 13.23 -19.62 -0.03
CA ASP A 51 13.76 -20.53 -1.07
C ASP A 51 12.65 -21.38 -1.71
N SER A 52 11.61 -21.75 -0.96
CA SER A 52 10.50 -22.61 -1.40
C SER A 52 9.32 -22.55 -0.42
N GLY A 53 8.16 -23.10 -0.81
CA GLY A 53 7.01 -23.24 0.10
C GLY A 53 7.31 -24.08 1.35
N SER A 54 8.25 -25.02 1.28
CA SER A 54 8.65 -25.89 2.39
C SER A 54 9.83 -25.35 3.22
N SER A 55 10.24 -24.10 3.02
CA SER A 55 11.41 -23.53 3.71
C SER A 55 11.18 -23.25 5.19
N ILE A 56 9.92 -23.15 5.62
CA ILE A 56 9.54 -22.91 7.01
C ILE A 56 8.99 -24.21 7.56
N ASP A 57 9.67 -24.81 8.54
CA ASP A 57 9.23 -26.07 9.13
C ASP A 57 7.89 -25.91 9.86
N VAL A 58 6.88 -26.64 9.41
CA VAL A 58 5.57 -26.73 10.08
C VAL A 58 5.31 -28.17 10.54
N PRO A 59 4.96 -28.40 11.82
CA PRO A 59 4.72 -29.74 12.34
C PRO A 59 3.62 -30.50 11.60
N VAL A 60 3.69 -31.84 11.62
CA VAL A 60 2.60 -32.66 11.12
C VAL A 60 1.37 -32.48 12.03
N PRO A 61 0.20 -32.17 11.48
CA PRO A 61 -1.02 -32.02 12.27
C PRO A 61 -1.44 -33.34 12.92
N SER A 62 -2.02 -33.26 14.13
CA SER A 62 -2.77 -34.38 14.71
C SER A 62 -3.84 -34.91 13.75
N SER A 63 -4.02 -36.23 13.70
CA SER A 63 -5.08 -36.88 12.90
C SER A 63 -6.47 -36.38 13.33
N THR A 64 -7.41 -36.21 12.40
CA THR A 64 -8.76 -35.70 12.70
C THR A 64 -9.61 -36.62 13.57
N ASN A 65 -9.16 -37.86 13.80
CA ASN A 65 -9.77 -38.81 14.74
C ASN A 65 -9.04 -38.91 16.08
N SER A 66 -8.01 -38.11 16.33
CA SER A 66 -7.31 -38.10 17.61
C SER A 66 -8.17 -37.43 18.68
N GLN A 67 -7.99 -37.84 19.94
CA GLN A 67 -8.71 -37.20 21.04
C GLN A 67 -8.39 -35.71 21.14
N ASP A 68 -7.14 -35.32 20.84
CA ASP A 68 -6.72 -33.92 20.86
C ASP A 68 -7.51 -33.10 19.84
N TYR A 69 -7.62 -33.56 18.59
CA TYR A 69 -8.38 -32.83 17.55
C TYR A 69 -9.88 -32.82 17.84
N LEU A 70 -10.44 -33.92 18.36
CA LEU A 70 -11.84 -33.98 18.76
C LEU A 70 -12.15 -33.00 19.90
N ASN A 71 -11.21 -32.77 20.82
CA ASN A 71 -11.36 -31.74 21.85
C ASN A 71 -11.35 -30.34 21.21
N GLU A 72 -10.46 -30.07 20.24
CA GLU A 72 -10.45 -28.77 19.55
C GLU A 72 -11.76 -28.49 18.79
N LEU A 73 -12.39 -29.51 18.19
CA LEU A 73 -13.71 -29.36 17.56
C LEU A 73 -14.80 -29.01 18.58
N GLU A 74 -14.75 -29.60 19.77
CA GLU A 74 -15.67 -29.25 20.86
C GLU A 74 -15.44 -27.82 21.35
N ASP A 75 -14.18 -27.40 21.49
CA ASP A 75 -13.81 -26.03 21.86
C ASP A 75 -14.36 -25.01 20.84
N VAL A 76 -14.32 -25.32 19.53
CA VAL A 76 -14.91 -24.49 18.48
C VAL A 76 -16.43 -24.36 18.67
N LYS A 77 -17.13 -25.48 18.89
CA LYS A 77 -18.60 -25.47 19.10
C LYS A 77 -18.99 -24.71 20.37
N GLU A 78 -18.25 -24.88 21.46
CA GLU A 78 -18.46 -24.14 22.71
C GLU A 78 -18.25 -22.63 22.49
N ALA A 79 -17.19 -22.24 21.78
CA ALA A 79 -16.93 -20.83 21.45
C ALA A 79 -18.04 -20.22 20.56
N MET A 80 -18.58 -20.99 19.62
CA MET A 80 -19.65 -20.55 18.73
C MET A 80 -21.03 -20.44 19.41
N ALA A 81 -21.28 -21.24 20.45
CA ALA A 81 -22.58 -21.29 21.13
C ALA A 81 -22.97 -19.93 21.78
N ASP A 82 -21.99 -19.19 22.28
CA ASP A 82 -22.17 -17.93 23.00
C ASP A 82 -21.64 -16.70 22.24
N ILE A 83 -21.61 -16.77 20.90
CA ILE A 83 -21.07 -15.68 20.08
C ILE A 83 -21.83 -14.35 20.27
N THR A 84 -21.07 -13.30 20.59
CA THR A 84 -21.57 -11.95 20.83
C THR A 84 -21.89 -11.20 19.52
N SER A 85 -22.63 -10.09 19.65
CA SER A 85 -22.92 -9.21 18.50
C SER A 85 -21.65 -8.63 17.88
N ASP A 86 -20.65 -8.31 18.70
CA ASP A 86 -19.39 -7.71 18.23
C ASP A 86 -18.51 -8.76 17.54
N GLN A 87 -18.41 -9.98 18.08
CA GLN A 87 -17.75 -11.10 17.37
C GLN A 87 -18.43 -11.40 16.02
N LYS A 88 -19.78 -11.35 15.92
CA LYS A 88 -20.47 -11.47 14.63
C LYS A 88 -20.12 -10.35 13.65
N LYS A 89 -19.84 -9.13 14.13
CA LYS A 89 -19.36 -8.03 13.27
C LYS A 89 -17.93 -8.29 12.83
N ALA A 90 -17.06 -8.75 13.73
CA ALA A 90 -15.68 -9.11 13.40
C ALA A 90 -15.62 -10.19 12.31
N ILE A 91 -16.41 -11.26 12.41
CA ILE A 91 -16.53 -12.29 11.36
C ILE A 91 -16.94 -11.66 10.02
N ARG A 92 -17.97 -10.82 10.00
CA ARG A 92 -18.40 -10.12 8.76
C ARG A 92 -17.37 -9.12 8.23
N TYR A 93 -16.54 -8.56 9.10
CA TYR A 93 -15.49 -7.62 8.72
C TYR A 93 -14.32 -8.34 8.07
N TRP A 94 -13.80 -9.39 8.71
CA TRP A 94 -12.63 -10.14 8.22
C TRP A 94 -12.95 -10.97 6.97
N THR A 95 -14.17 -11.52 6.88
CA THR A 95 -14.64 -12.34 5.74
C THR A 95 -13.68 -13.49 5.40
N ASN A 96 -13.80 -14.05 4.18
CA ASN A 96 -12.91 -15.09 3.70
C ASN A 96 -11.64 -14.55 2.99
N ASN A 97 -11.50 -13.24 2.78
CA ASN A 97 -10.26 -12.66 2.20
C ASN A 97 -9.66 -11.52 3.05
N PRO A 98 -9.08 -11.85 4.21
CA PRO A 98 -8.64 -10.85 5.19
C PRO A 98 -7.42 -10.02 4.74
N ALA A 99 -6.71 -10.43 3.67
CA ALA A 99 -5.59 -9.65 3.13
C ALA A 99 -6.03 -8.25 2.66
N ILE A 100 -7.27 -8.11 2.17
CA ILE A 100 -7.86 -6.81 1.80
C ILE A 100 -8.00 -5.91 3.03
N ARG A 101 -8.48 -6.45 4.16
CA ARG A 101 -8.66 -5.68 5.40
C ARG A 101 -7.34 -5.21 5.98
N TRP A 102 -6.33 -6.07 5.99
CA TRP A 102 -4.98 -5.67 6.41
C TRP A 102 -4.35 -4.63 5.48
N ASN A 103 -4.66 -4.69 4.17
CA ASN A 103 -4.28 -3.63 3.24
C ASN A 103 -4.96 -2.30 3.59
N GLU A 104 -6.27 -2.29 3.83
CA GLU A 104 -7.02 -1.09 4.25
C GLU A 104 -6.47 -0.48 5.54
N ILE A 105 -6.16 -1.30 6.55
CA ILE A 105 -5.51 -0.86 7.79
C ILE A 105 -4.16 -0.20 7.49
N ALA A 106 -3.35 -0.78 6.60
CA ALA A 106 -2.09 -0.17 6.18
C ALA A 106 -2.31 1.19 5.49
N LEU A 107 -3.34 1.32 4.65
CA LEU A 107 -3.70 2.59 4.00
C LEU A 107 -4.13 3.65 5.02
N GLU A 108 -4.93 3.28 6.01
CA GLU A 108 -5.34 4.18 7.09
C GLU A 108 -4.15 4.64 7.93
N LEU A 109 -3.22 3.75 8.26
CA LEU A 109 -1.99 4.10 8.96
C LEU A 109 -1.10 5.03 8.12
N ILE A 110 -0.96 4.77 6.82
CA ILE A 110 -0.24 5.68 5.92
C ILE A 110 -0.91 7.05 5.92
N ALA A 111 -2.24 7.12 5.79
CA ALA A 111 -2.97 8.38 5.81
C ALA A 111 -2.79 9.14 7.13
N LYS A 112 -2.90 8.44 8.27
CA LYS A 112 -2.70 8.97 9.62
C LYS A 112 -1.31 9.59 9.81
N TYR A 113 -0.27 8.96 9.26
CA TYR A 113 1.13 9.39 9.40
C TYR A 113 1.67 10.18 8.19
N ASN A 114 0.87 10.44 7.17
CA ASN A 114 1.21 11.31 6.04
C ASN A 114 1.00 12.78 6.42
N LEU A 115 1.74 13.19 7.45
CA LEU A 115 1.72 14.54 8.03
C LEU A 115 3.13 15.12 7.94
N ILE A 116 3.22 16.33 7.41
CA ILE A 116 4.50 17.04 7.28
C ILE A 116 4.98 17.47 8.67
N PRO A 117 6.21 17.11 9.08
CA PRO A 117 6.83 17.68 10.27
C PRO A 117 6.99 19.20 10.17
N GLY A 118 6.45 19.91 11.16
CA GLY A 118 6.61 21.35 11.29
C GLY A 118 8.02 21.75 11.74
N PRO A 119 8.40 23.02 11.57
CA PRO A 119 9.64 23.56 12.13
C PRO A 119 9.58 23.60 13.66
N ASN A 120 10.74 23.50 14.30
CA ASN A 120 10.93 23.80 15.71
C ASN A 120 10.73 25.31 15.96
N ALA A 121 10.54 25.70 17.24
CA ALA A 121 10.33 27.10 17.62
C ALA A 121 11.50 28.05 17.25
N ASP A 122 12.70 27.49 17.07
CA ASP A 122 13.90 28.21 16.62
C ASP A 122 14.07 28.23 15.08
N GLY A 123 13.11 27.69 14.34
CA GLY A 123 13.14 27.59 12.88
C GLY A 123 13.96 26.41 12.32
N SER A 124 14.54 25.57 13.18
CA SER A 124 15.20 24.32 12.76
C SER A 124 14.19 23.21 12.44
N TYR A 125 14.64 22.10 11.88
CA TYR A 125 13.79 20.94 11.58
C TYR A 125 14.33 19.67 12.23
N THR A 126 13.48 18.96 12.95
CA THR A 126 13.76 17.62 13.46
C THR A 126 13.14 16.60 12.52
N LEU A 127 13.90 15.57 12.17
CA LEU A 127 13.40 14.46 11.35
C LEU A 127 12.73 13.41 12.24
N PRO A 128 11.67 12.73 11.75
CA PRO A 128 11.14 11.55 12.41
C PRO A 128 12.26 10.52 12.63
N ASN A 129 12.34 9.96 13.84
CA ASN A 129 13.40 9.05 14.22
C ASN A 129 12.81 7.71 14.69
N PRO A 130 13.08 6.58 14.01
CA PRO A 130 12.58 5.28 14.45
C PRO A 130 13.13 4.87 15.82
N ALA A 131 14.28 5.41 16.26
CA ALA A 131 14.82 5.16 17.60
C ALA A 131 14.16 6.02 18.70
N ASN A 132 13.36 7.03 18.33
CA ASN A 132 12.55 7.84 19.24
C ASN A 132 11.19 8.15 18.58
N PRO A 133 10.31 7.15 18.44
CA PRO A 133 9.14 7.25 17.57
C PRO A 133 8.08 8.24 18.05
N GLU A 134 8.01 8.54 19.34
CA GLU A 134 7.10 9.56 19.90
C GLU A 134 7.42 10.98 19.43
N GLY A 135 8.67 11.21 18.99
CA GLY A 135 9.12 12.49 18.45
C GLY A 135 9.47 13.54 19.52
N PRO A 136 9.22 14.85 19.26
CA PRO A 136 8.62 15.43 18.04
C PRO A 136 9.62 15.56 16.86
N PRO A 137 9.20 15.31 15.59
CA PRO A 137 7.90 14.80 15.14
C PRO A 137 7.76 13.28 15.34
N ALA A 138 6.52 12.80 15.44
CA ALA A 138 6.25 11.36 15.53
C ALA A 138 6.77 10.63 14.28
N PHE A 139 7.23 9.39 14.48
CA PHE A 139 7.62 8.49 13.41
C PHE A 139 6.47 7.54 13.06
N PRO A 140 6.25 7.24 11.76
CA PRO A 140 6.95 7.78 10.59
C PRO A 140 6.34 9.09 10.06
N PHE A 141 7.04 9.74 9.11
CA PHE A 141 6.37 10.58 8.12
C PHE A 141 6.12 9.72 6.89
N ALA A 142 4.87 9.24 6.73
CA ALA A 142 4.47 8.30 5.68
C ALA A 142 4.28 8.99 4.31
N HIS A 143 5.29 9.71 3.84
CA HIS A 143 5.35 10.27 2.49
C HIS A 143 5.43 9.16 1.42
N PRO A 144 5.23 9.46 0.11
CA PRO A 144 5.09 8.41 -0.91
C PRO A 144 6.24 7.37 -0.96
N PRO A 145 7.54 7.74 -0.84
CA PRO A 145 8.62 6.74 -0.71
C PRO A 145 8.53 5.80 0.50
N TYR A 146 8.01 6.28 1.63
CA TYR A 146 7.82 5.46 2.82
C TYR A 146 6.60 4.53 2.63
N ALA A 147 5.51 5.08 2.10
CA ALA A 147 4.27 4.37 1.85
C ALA A 147 4.46 3.18 0.91
N CYS A 148 5.11 3.37 -0.25
CA CYS A 148 5.36 2.26 -1.18
C CYS A 148 6.23 1.16 -0.57
N ARG A 149 7.20 1.54 0.27
CA ARG A 149 8.06 0.60 0.98
C ARG A 149 7.27 -0.23 2.00
N ALA A 150 6.47 0.42 2.84
CA ALA A 150 5.65 -0.27 3.85
C ALA A 150 4.70 -1.29 3.20
N LEU A 151 4.02 -0.89 2.12
CA LEU A 151 3.11 -1.75 1.36
C LEU A 151 3.85 -2.94 0.71
N ALA A 152 5.01 -2.71 0.09
CA ALA A 152 5.78 -3.77 -0.56
C ALA A 152 6.22 -4.85 0.44
N TYR A 153 6.81 -4.48 1.58
CA TYR A 153 7.25 -5.45 2.58
C TYR A 153 6.10 -6.25 3.19
N MET A 154 4.96 -5.60 3.47
CA MET A 154 3.80 -6.28 4.02
C MET A 154 3.25 -7.30 3.03
N SER A 155 3.02 -6.87 1.77
CA SER A 155 2.48 -7.74 0.74
C SER A 155 3.40 -8.91 0.39
N VAL A 156 4.71 -8.69 0.34
CA VAL A 156 5.69 -9.76 0.11
C VAL A 156 5.70 -10.77 1.26
N ALA A 157 5.69 -10.31 2.52
CA ALA A 157 5.66 -11.23 3.67
C ALA A 157 4.38 -12.08 3.69
N GLN A 158 3.23 -11.47 3.37
CA GLN A 158 1.97 -12.21 3.23
C GLN A 158 2.02 -13.22 2.08
N PHE A 159 2.54 -12.84 0.91
CA PHE A 159 2.59 -13.71 -0.27
C PHE A 159 3.48 -14.93 -0.04
N ASP A 160 4.72 -14.73 0.41
CA ASP A 160 5.62 -15.84 0.76
C ASP A 160 5.02 -16.75 1.82
N GLY A 161 4.35 -16.17 2.83
CA GLY A 161 3.68 -16.94 3.87
C GLY A 161 2.54 -17.79 3.34
N LEU A 162 1.76 -17.28 2.38
CA LEU A 162 0.67 -18.05 1.79
C LEU A 162 1.15 -19.14 0.83
N ILE A 163 2.30 -18.98 0.16
CA ILE A 163 2.93 -20.09 -0.57
C ILE A 163 3.27 -21.22 0.41
N SER A 164 3.89 -20.91 1.56
CA SER A 164 4.15 -21.91 2.60
C SER A 164 2.88 -22.53 3.18
N ALA A 165 1.85 -21.73 3.43
CA ALA A 165 0.57 -22.25 3.91
C ALA A 165 -0.05 -23.21 2.88
N TRP A 166 -0.08 -22.84 1.59
CA TRP A 166 -0.59 -23.70 0.52
C TRP A 166 0.20 -24.99 0.38
N HIS A 167 1.53 -24.94 0.53
CA HIS A 167 2.36 -26.14 0.52
C HIS A 167 1.88 -27.15 1.57
N TYR A 168 1.79 -26.74 2.84
CA TYR A 168 1.39 -27.64 3.93
C TYR A 168 -0.11 -28.00 3.91
N LYS A 169 -0.96 -27.11 3.43
CA LYS A 169 -2.39 -27.40 3.20
C LYS A 169 -2.55 -28.60 2.29
N TYR A 170 -1.85 -28.65 1.16
CA TYR A 170 -1.97 -29.75 0.20
C TYR A 170 -1.02 -30.93 0.48
N GLU A 171 0.01 -30.76 1.30
CA GLU A 171 0.82 -31.87 1.85
C GLU A 171 0.01 -32.70 2.86
N TYR A 172 -0.60 -32.03 3.85
CA TYR A 172 -1.29 -32.71 4.95
C TYR A 172 -2.77 -32.95 4.67
N ASN A 173 -3.38 -32.11 3.84
CA ASN A 173 -4.76 -32.24 3.37
C ASN A 173 -5.78 -32.41 4.50
N ARG A 174 -5.59 -31.69 5.63
CA ARG A 174 -6.52 -31.69 6.76
C ARG A 174 -7.80 -30.94 6.36
N PRO A 175 -8.99 -31.60 6.37
CA PRO A 175 -10.25 -30.93 6.09
C PRO A 175 -10.57 -29.87 7.15
N ALA A 176 -11.34 -28.86 6.77
CA ALA A 176 -11.77 -27.81 7.69
C ALA A 176 -12.75 -28.34 8.76
N PRO A 177 -12.86 -27.68 9.93
CA PRO A 177 -13.71 -28.15 11.03
C PRO A 177 -15.17 -28.37 10.62
N PHE A 178 -15.76 -27.41 9.89
CA PHE A 178 -17.13 -27.53 9.36
C PHE A 178 -17.33 -28.71 8.38
N GLN A 179 -16.24 -29.26 7.83
CA GLN A 179 -16.28 -30.45 6.97
C GLN A 179 -16.09 -31.76 7.76
N GLN A 180 -15.62 -31.67 9.02
CA GLN A 180 -15.43 -32.82 9.91
C GLN A 180 -16.61 -33.02 10.86
N ASP A 181 -17.29 -31.95 11.25
CA ASP A 181 -18.46 -31.97 12.14
C ASP A 181 -19.59 -31.13 11.53
N GLU A 182 -20.70 -31.79 11.16
CA GLU A 182 -21.88 -31.15 10.55
C GLU A 182 -22.60 -30.19 11.51
N ASP A 183 -22.32 -30.25 12.81
CA ASP A 183 -22.88 -29.33 13.81
C ASP A 183 -22.16 -27.97 13.85
N ILE A 184 -21.06 -27.79 13.11
CA ILE A 184 -20.33 -26.52 12.99
C ILE A 184 -20.86 -25.72 11.79
N ASP A 185 -21.57 -24.62 12.06
CA ASP A 185 -22.08 -23.70 11.04
C ASP A 185 -20.97 -22.78 10.52
N TYR A 186 -20.58 -22.94 9.24
CA TYR A 186 -19.52 -22.14 8.66
C TYR A 186 -20.02 -20.74 8.25
N ALA A 187 -19.33 -19.70 8.73
CA ALA A 187 -19.79 -18.32 8.55
C ALA A 187 -19.52 -17.72 7.16
N TYR A 188 -18.74 -18.39 6.31
CA TYR A 188 -18.34 -17.89 4.99
C TYR A 188 -18.75 -18.83 3.86
N GLU A 189 -18.39 -18.48 2.63
CA GLU A 189 -18.61 -19.32 1.45
C GLU A 189 -17.74 -20.59 1.52
N GLU A 190 -18.40 -21.75 1.59
CA GLU A 190 -17.74 -23.05 1.65
C GLU A 190 -16.79 -23.26 0.45
N ASN A 191 -15.65 -23.88 0.73
CA ASN A 191 -14.66 -24.23 -0.29
C ASN A 191 -13.90 -25.51 0.13
N GLN A 192 -12.97 -25.97 -0.71
CA GLN A 192 -12.23 -27.22 -0.51
C GLN A 192 -10.75 -27.00 -0.16
N ILE A 193 -10.36 -25.77 0.23
CA ILE A 193 -9.00 -25.48 0.68
C ILE A 193 -8.82 -26.13 2.07
N PRO A 194 -7.80 -26.99 2.27
CA PRO A 194 -7.51 -27.57 3.59
C PRO A 194 -7.26 -26.50 4.66
N SER A 195 -7.61 -26.77 5.92
CA SER A 195 -7.56 -25.75 6.98
C SER A 195 -6.18 -25.56 7.62
N TYR A 196 -5.32 -26.59 7.57
CA TYR A 196 -4.02 -26.57 8.24
C TYR A 196 -2.86 -26.35 7.26
N PRO A 197 -2.03 -25.31 7.46
CA PRO A 197 -2.15 -24.23 8.46
C PRO A 197 -3.19 -23.16 8.08
N SER A 198 -3.65 -22.37 9.05
CA SER A 198 -4.60 -21.28 8.78
C SER A 198 -3.92 -20.13 8.02
N ASP A 199 -4.36 -19.90 6.78
CA ASP A 199 -3.89 -18.81 5.92
C ASP A 199 -4.29 -17.43 6.46
N GLY A 200 -5.48 -17.30 7.07
CA GLY A 200 -5.89 -16.09 7.79
C GLY A 200 -4.92 -15.73 8.92
N ALA A 201 -4.45 -16.72 9.69
CA ALA A 201 -3.49 -16.48 10.77
C ALA A 201 -2.10 -16.08 10.25
N VAL A 202 -1.67 -16.64 9.11
CA VAL A 202 -0.45 -16.19 8.42
C VAL A 202 -0.55 -14.71 8.05
N ILE A 203 -1.66 -14.32 7.40
CA ILE A 203 -1.91 -12.93 6.99
C ILE A 203 -1.93 -12.03 8.23
N ALA A 204 -2.63 -12.42 9.30
CA ALA A 204 -2.74 -11.64 10.54
C ALA A 204 -1.35 -11.33 11.11
N ARG A 205 -0.56 -12.38 11.34
CA ARG A 205 0.76 -12.25 11.97
C ARG A 205 1.75 -11.51 11.08
N ALA A 206 1.79 -11.83 9.79
CA ALA A 206 2.65 -11.13 8.84
C ALA A 206 2.36 -9.63 8.80
N SER A 207 1.08 -9.28 8.70
CA SER A 207 0.65 -7.87 8.64
C SER A 207 0.97 -7.15 9.94
N LYS A 208 0.59 -7.71 11.08
CA LYS A 208 0.85 -7.14 12.41
C LYS A 208 2.33 -6.88 12.60
N ASN A 209 3.19 -7.87 12.38
CA ASN A 209 4.63 -7.73 12.59
C ASN A 209 5.27 -6.68 11.66
N ILE A 210 4.93 -6.69 10.36
CA ILE A 210 5.47 -5.71 9.42
C ILE A 210 4.96 -4.31 9.76
N LEU A 211 3.66 -4.14 10.00
CA LEU A 211 3.08 -2.83 10.29
C LEU A 211 3.55 -2.29 11.65
N THR A 212 3.77 -3.12 12.67
CA THR A 212 4.36 -2.68 13.94
C THR A 212 5.77 -2.13 13.71
N ALA A 213 6.58 -2.76 12.87
CA ALA A 213 7.91 -2.24 12.54
C ALA A 213 7.86 -0.92 11.75
N MET A 214 6.85 -0.75 10.88
CA MET A 214 6.68 0.46 10.07
C MET A 214 5.96 1.60 10.83
N PHE A 215 5.14 1.28 11.82
CA PHE A 215 4.31 2.20 12.59
C PHE A 215 4.37 1.84 14.08
N PRO A 216 5.52 2.04 14.74
CA PRO A 216 5.78 1.53 16.09
C PRO A 216 4.85 2.09 17.17
N LEU A 217 4.29 3.29 16.97
CA LEU A 217 3.31 3.87 17.89
C LEU A 217 1.93 3.20 17.82
N GLU A 218 1.70 2.29 16.88
CA GLU A 218 0.45 1.59 16.66
C GLU A 218 0.52 0.12 17.12
N GLU A 219 1.56 -0.27 17.86
CA GLU A 219 1.79 -1.65 18.30
C GLU A 219 0.58 -2.24 19.04
N GLU A 220 0.04 -1.51 20.04
CA GLU A 220 -1.10 -1.96 20.82
C GLU A 220 -2.37 -2.09 19.98
N TYR A 221 -2.62 -1.12 19.09
CA TYR A 221 -3.75 -1.18 18.15
C TYR A 221 -3.63 -2.38 17.21
N LEU A 222 -2.47 -2.58 16.60
CA LEU A 222 -2.22 -3.70 15.69
C LEU A 222 -2.29 -5.06 16.39
N GLN A 223 -1.90 -5.13 17.65
CA GLN A 223 -2.09 -6.33 18.47
C GLN A 223 -3.58 -6.64 18.67
N GLN A 224 -4.40 -5.64 19.03
CA GLN A 224 -5.85 -5.83 19.19
C GLN A 224 -6.53 -6.25 17.89
N VAL A 225 -6.12 -5.66 16.76
CA VAL A 225 -6.61 -6.03 15.41
C VAL A 225 -6.24 -7.48 15.06
N GLU A 226 -5.02 -7.92 15.38
CA GLU A 226 -4.62 -9.32 15.21
C GLU A 226 -5.47 -10.25 16.09
N GLU A 227 -5.63 -9.95 17.38
CA GLU A 227 -6.41 -10.76 18.31
C GLU A 227 -7.86 -10.92 17.83
N GLU A 228 -8.51 -9.85 17.38
CA GLU A 228 -9.85 -9.90 16.81
C GLU A 228 -9.91 -10.75 15.53
N HIS A 229 -8.91 -10.62 14.64
CA HIS A 229 -8.84 -11.44 13.44
C HIS A 229 -8.71 -12.93 13.77
N LEU A 230 -7.79 -13.31 14.66
CA LEU A 230 -7.57 -14.71 15.03
C LEU A 230 -8.80 -15.32 15.72
N GLU A 231 -9.49 -14.55 16.58
CA GLU A 231 -10.75 -14.96 17.18
C GLU A 231 -11.83 -15.20 16.10
N SER A 232 -11.91 -14.31 15.10
CA SER A 232 -12.87 -14.47 14.00
C SER A 232 -12.63 -15.74 13.17
N LEU A 233 -11.39 -16.21 13.04
CA LEU A 233 -11.07 -17.45 12.33
C LEU A 233 -11.63 -18.67 13.06
N LEU A 234 -11.46 -18.73 14.39
CA LEU A 234 -12.02 -19.78 15.23
C LEU A 234 -13.56 -19.75 15.19
N LEU A 235 -14.14 -18.58 15.44
CA LEU A 235 -15.59 -18.39 15.52
C LEU A 235 -16.31 -18.52 14.17
N SER A 236 -15.57 -18.45 13.06
CA SER A 236 -16.14 -18.72 11.73
C SER A 236 -16.47 -20.20 11.51
N GLY A 237 -15.93 -21.12 12.32
CA GLY A 237 -16.00 -22.56 12.09
C GLY A 237 -14.98 -23.09 11.07
N GLY A 238 -14.11 -22.23 10.54
CA GLY A 238 -13.13 -22.57 9.50
C GLY A 238 -11.80 -23.13 10.00
N ASN A 239 -11.46 -22.93 11.28
CA ASN A 239 -10.17 -23.34 11.84
C ASN A 239 -10.30 -23.84 13.28
N VAL A 240 -9.47 -24.82 13.66
CA VAL A 240 -9.16 -25.12 15.07
C VAL A 240 -7.92 -24.34 15.54
N MET A 241 -7.65 -24.34 16.84
CA MET A 241 -6.51 -23.61 17.43
C MET A 241 -5.16 -24.09 16.90
N SER A 242 -5.00 -25.38 16.60
CA SER A 242 -3.78 -25.94 16.03
C SER A 242 -3.54 -25.45 14.60
N ASP A 243 -4.60 -25.22 13.80
CA ASP A 243 -4.49 -24.60 12.47
C ASP A 243 -4.01 -23.15 12.60
N ILE A 244 -4.60 -22.39 13.53
CA ILE A 244 -4.24 -21.00 13.81
C ILE A 244 -2.79 -20.89 14.27
N THR A 245 -2.39 -21.72 15.24
CA THR A 245 -1.03 -21.72 15.80
C THR A 245 0.02 -21.97 14.72
N ALA A 246 -0.19 -22.96 13.85
CA ALA A 246 0.72 -23.24 12.74
C ALA A 246 0.79 -22.07 11.73
N GLY A 247 -0.33 -21.38 11.48
CA GLY A 247 -0.34 -20.18 10.64
C GLY A 247 0.45 -19.03 11.27
N LEU A 248 0.38 -18.85 12.59
CA LEU A 248 1.18 -17.85 13.30
C LEU A 248 2.69 -18.15 13.22
N GLU A 249 3.10 -19.42 13.26
CA GLU A 249 4.50 -19.83 13.10
C GLU A 249 5.04 -19.42 11.72
N ILE A 250 4.30 -19.72 10.64
CA ILE A 250 4.66 -19.26 9.29
C ILE A 250 4.72 -17.73 9.24
N GLY A 251 3.68 -17.05 9.73
CA GLY A 251 3.59 -15.59 9.71
C GLY A 251 4.76 -14.91 10.44
N ASN A 252 5.25 -15.50 11.55
CA ASN A 252 6.44 -15.03 12.25
C ASN A 252 7.71 -15.18 11.40
N ALA A 253 7.93 -16.36 10.81
CA ALA A 253 9.15 -16.65 10.04
C ALA A 253 9.27 -15.77 8.78
N VAL A 254 8.17 -15.58 8.03
CA VAL A 254 8.19 -14.69 6.85
C VAL A 254 8.38 -13.22 7.23
N SER A 255 7.80 -12.80 8.36
CA SER A 255 8.03 -11.45 8.90
C SER A 255 9.49 -11.22 9.25
N GLU A 256 10.13 -12.17 9.93
CA GLU A 256 11.54 -12.08 10.31
C GLU A 256 12.44 -11.94 9.07
N THR A 257 12.17 -12.73 8.02
CA THR A 257 12.91 -12.67 6.76
C THR A 257 12.74 -11.31 6.07
N ALA A 258 11.49 -10.85 5.94
CA ALA A 258 11.17 -9.56 5.34
C ALA A 258 11.78 -8.38 6.13
N LEU A 259 11.68 -8.39 7.46
CA LEU A 259 12.26 -7.36 8.33
C LEU A 259 13.78 -7.38 8.35
N THR A 260 14.40 -8.56 8.23
CA THR A 260 15.86 -8.69 8.07
C THR A 260 16.31 -7.98 6.81
N ARG A 261 15.64 -8.21 5.67
CA ARG A 261 15.90 -7.44 4.44
C ARG A 261 15.65 -5.95 4.65
N ALA A 262 14.51 -5.58 5.24
CA ALA A 262 14.12 -4.19 5.48
C ALA A 262 15.14 -3.41 6.33
N SER A 263 15.72 -4.03 7.35
CA SER A 263 16.72 -3.39 8.21
C SER A 263 18.03 -3.04 7.49
N ASN A 264 18.30 -3.71 6.37
CA ASN A 264 19.51 -3.61 5.57
C ASN A 264 19.28 -2.96 4.19
N ASP A 265 18.07 -2.48 3.90
CA ASP A 265 17.73 -1.97 2.58
C ASP A 265 18.16 -0.54 2.30
N GLY A 266 18.73 0.17 3.27
CA GLY A 266 19.21 1.54 3.11
C GLY A 266 18.20 2.64 3.42
N MET A 267 16.93 2.34 3.69
CA MET A 267 15.90 3.36 3.93
C MET A 267 16.23 4.28 5.12
N LYS A 268 16.88 3.75 6.17
CA LYS A 268 17.32 4.55 7.33
C LYS A 268 18.27 5.71 6.96
N ASN A 269 18.90 5.65 5.78
CA ASN A 269 19.82 6.67 5.26
C ASN A 269 19.20 7.49 4.10
N ALA A 270 17.95 7.22 3.72
CA ALA A 270 17.33 7.83 2.55
C ALA A 270 17.11 9.35 2.74
N GLN A 271 16.78 9.77 3.96
CA GLN A 271 16.78 11.19 4.32
C GLN A 271 18.20 11.62 4.70
N THR A 272 18.75 12.58 3.96
CA THR A 272 20.15 12.97 4.11
C THR A 272 20.33 14.19 5.03
N PRO A 273 21.52 14.38 5.62
CA PRO A 273 21.91 15.66 6.19
C PRO A 273 21.93 16.77 5.14
N LYS A 274 21.78 18.03 5.57
CA LYS A 274 21.77 19.20 4.68
C LYS A 274 23.01 19.29 3.80
N ALA A 275 24.21 19.10 4.35
CA ALA A 275 25.45 19.20 3.58
C ALA A 275 25.51 18.22 2.40
N VAL A 276 24.93 17.02 2.56
CA VAL A 276 24.82 16.04 1.48
C VAL A 276 23.81 16.51 0.43
N SER A 277 22.63 16.99 0.86
CA SER A 277 21.63 17.56 -0.05
C SER A 277 22.17 18.74 -0.86
N ASP A 278 22.92 19.64 -0.23
CA ASP A 278 23.56 20.77 -0.89
C ASP A 278 24.58 20.31 -1.93
N SER A 279 25.34 19.23 -1.65
CA SER A 279 26.29 18.66 -2.61
C SER A 279 25.61 18.03 -3.82
N ILE A 280 24.45 17.38 -3.63
CA ILE A 280 23.65 16.82 -4.72
C ILE A 280 23.15 17.95 -5.64
N LYS A 281 22.60 19.01 -5.03
CA LYS A 281 22.14 20.21 -5.73
C LYS A 281 23.26 20.87 -6.53
N GLN A 282 24.43 21.08 -5.90
CA GLN A 282 25.59 21.68 -6.54
C GLN A 282 26.08 20.84 -7.72
N ALA A 283 26.16 19.52 -7.54
CA ALA A 283 26.59 18.61 -8.61
C ALA A 283 25.61 18.62 -9.79
N ALA A 284 24.30 18.73 -9.55
CA ALA A 284 23.32 18.87 -10.62
C ALA A 284 23.47 20.21 -11.35
N TYR A 285 23.68 21.31 -10.62
CA TYR A 285 23.94 22.62 -11.22
C TYR A 285 25.20 22.63 -12.09
N GLU A 286 26.29 22.00 -11.63
CA GLU A 286 27.52 21.87 -12.41
C GLU A 286 27.35 21.02 -13.67
N ARG A 287 26.51 19.98 -13.61
CA ARG A 287 26.23 19.11 -14.77
C ARG A 287 25.31 19.77 -15.79
N PHE A 288 24.27 20.46 -15.34
CA PHE A 288 23.14 20.84 -16.19
C PHE A 288 22.88 22.34 -16.29
N GLY A 289 23.44 23.15 -15.39
CA GLY A 289 23.23 24.60 -15.35
C GLY A 289 21.94 25.04 -14.64
N TRP A 290 21.22 24.12 -14.00
CA TRP A 290 20.02 24.42 -13.21
C TRP A 290 19.98 23.61 -11.91
N ALA A 291 19.14 24.05 -10.98
CA ALA A 291 18.80 23.30 -9.79
C ALA A 291 17.43 23.72 -9.26
N TRP A 292 16.65 22.75 -8.79
CA TRP A 292 15.45 22.94 -7.99
C TRP A 292 15.75 23.64 -6.65
N ASP A 293 14.75 24.40 -6.16
CA ASP A 293 14.76 25.08 -4.86
C ASP A 293 13.53 24.65 -4.08
N ASN A 294 13.67 24.51 -2.76
CA ASN A 294 12.53 24.27 -1.90
C ASN A 294 11.75 25.57 -1.71
N LEU A 295 10.44 25.53 -2.00
CA LEU A 295 9.54 26.68 -1.91
C LEU A 295 8.55 26.58 -0.73
N GLU A 296 8.72 25.62 0.17
CA GLU A 296 7.91 25.55 1.39
C GLU A 296 8.07 26.82 2.24
N ILE A 297 7.02 27.18 2.98
CA ILE A 297 7.01 28.33 3.89
C ILE A 297 6.59 27.85 5.29
N PRO A 298 7.49 27.86 6.29
CA PRO A 298 8.93 28.13 6.17
C PRO A 298 9.68 27.07 5.34
N GLU A 299 10.84 27.43 4.79
CA GLU A 299 11.62 26.53 3.94
C GLU A 299 12.21 25.38 4.77
N ARG A 300 12.01 24.13 4.35
CA ARG A 300 12.71 22.98 4.92
C ARG A 300 14.10 22.84 4.30
N PRO A 301 15.17 22.60 5.09
CA PRO A 301 16.54 22.60 4.60
C PRO A 301 16.88 21.46 3.64
N VAL A 302 16.07 20.40 3.59
CA VAL A 302 16.31 19.21 2.77
C VAL A 302 15.00 18.76 2.13
N GLY A 303 15.08 18.40 0.85
CA GLY A 303 13.98 17.76 0.13
C GLY A 303 13.62 16.39 0.69
N LEU A 304 12.50 15.83 0.25
CA LEU A 304 12.06 14.50 0.68
C LEU A 304 12.98 13.39 0.14
N THR A 305 13.67 12.73 1.06
CA THR A 305 14.51 11.53 0.88
C THR A 305 15.47 11.57 -0.32
N PRO A 306 16.50 12.45 -0.33
CA PRO A 306 17.44 12.56 -1.46
C PRO A 306 18.18 11.27 -1.82
N PHE A 307 18.34 10.35 -0.86
CA PHE A 307 18.98 9.05 -1.06
C PHE A 307 17.98 7.90 -1.13
N PHE A 308 16.72 8.13 -1.45
CA PHE A 308 15.79 7.02 -1.73
C PHE A 308 16.27 6.15 -2.90
N SER A 309 17.04 6.71 -3.84
CA SER A 309 17.74 5.97 -4.91
C SER A 309 18.81 4.98 -4.42
N LYS A 310 19.19 5.03 -3.14
CA LYS A 310 20.12 4.10 -2.51
C LYS A 310 19.43 2.99 -1.71
N VAL A 311 18.10 2.94 -1.77
CA VAL A 311 17.32 1.85 -1.19
C VAL A 311 17.38 0.64 -2.11
N ASN A 312 17.53 -0.56 -1.55
CA ASN A 312 17.60 -1.81 -2.32
C ASN A 312 16.26 -2.11 -2.99
N MET A 313 16.25 -2.07 -4.32
CA MET A 313 15.13 -2.46 -5.18
C MET A 313 14.86 -3.97 -5.11
N TRP A 314 13.66 -4.39 -5.51
CA TRP A 314 13.18 -5.77 -5.47
C TRP A 314 13.57 -6.57 -6.71
N SER A 315 13.48 -5.94 -7.88
CA SER A 315 13.56 -6.63 -9.18
C SER A 315 14.71 -6.12 -10.06
N ILE A 316 15.42 -5.08 -9.61
CA ILE A 316 16.41 -4.34 -10.39
C ILE A 316 17.67 -4.18 -9.55
N ASP A 317 18.83 -4.58 -10.09
CA ASP A 317 20.10 -4.52 -9.34
C ASP A 317 20.72 -3.12 -9.31
N ASP A 318 20.58 -2.38 -10.42
CA ASP A 318 21.17 -1.06 -10.59
C ASP A 318 20.12 -0.04 -11.03
N VAL A 319 19.86 0.94 -10.17
CA VAL A 319 18.90 2.02 -10.43
C VAL A 319 19.29 2.85 -11.67
N GLU A 320 20.58 2.93 -12.00
CA GLU A 320 21.02 3.70 -13.18
C GLU A 320 20.58 3.05 -14.49
N SER A 321 20.36 1.73 -14.51
CA SER A 321 19.90 0.99 -15.69
C SER A 321 18.48 1.38 -16.13
N VAL A 322 17.69 1.95 -15.21
CA VAL A 322 16.31 2.40 -15.44
C VAL A 322 16.14 3.91 -15.16
N ARG A 323 17.25 4.66 -15.12
CA ARG A 323 17.21 6.12 -15.05
C ARG A 323 16.76 6.65 -16.42
N PRO A 324 15.70 7.47 -16.48
CA PRO A 324 15.20 8.00 -17.73
C PRO A 324 16.19 8.99 -18.34
N ILE A 325 15.98 9.31 -19.62
CA ILE A 325 16.75 10.34 -20.33
C ILE A 325 16.72 11.69 -19.60
N ALA A 326 17.68 12.58 -19.91
CA ALA A 326 17.71 13.91 -19.34
C ALA A 326 16.48 14.75 -19.76
N PRO A 327 15.95 15.60 -18.87
CA PRO A 327 14.84 16.49 -19.21
C PRO A 327 15.28 17.54 -20.26
N PRO A 328 14.32 18.21 -20.93
CA PRO A 328 14.62 19.26 -21.90
C PRO A 328 15.47 20.37 -21.29
N GLN A 329 16.44 20.88 -22.07
CA GLN A 329 17.22 22.05 -21.67
C GLN A 329 16.29 23.26 -21.46
N LEU A 330 16.61 24.10 -20.48
CA LEU A 330 15.97 25.40 -20.34
C LEU A 330 16.13 26.18 -21.64
N ASP A 331 15.08 26.90 -22.06
CA ASP A 331 14.99 27.62 -23.33
C ASP A 331 14.96 26.78 -24.61
N SER A 332 14.99 25.45 -24.52
CA SER A 332 14.72 24.60 -25.68
C SER A 332 13.28 24.80 -26.19
N GLN A 333 13.04 24.51 -27.47
CA GLN A 333 11.68 24.65 -28.02
C GLN A 333 10.67 23.74 -27.30
N GLU A 334 11.10 22.56 -26.85
CA GLU A 334 10.26 21.65 -26.07
C GLU A 334 9.86 22.26 -24.72
N PHE A 335 10.83 22.83 -23.99
CA PHE A 335 10.56 23.56 -22.75
C PHE A 335 9.63 24.75 -22.97
N LEU A 336 9.88 25.58 -24.00
CA LEU A 336 9.06 26.75 -24.30
C LEU A 336 7.63 26.37 -24.70
N ASN A 337 7.44 25.27 -25.42
CA ASN A 337 6.12 24.74 -25.73
C ASN A 337 5.36 24.36 -24.45
N ASP A 338 6.06 23.77 -23.48
CA ASP A 338 5.44 23.34 -22.23
C ASP A 338 5.10 24.51 -21.29
N VAL A 339 5.92 25.56 -21.30
CA VAL A 339 5.59 26.84 -20.64
C VAL A 339 4.27 27.41 -21.18
N GLU A 340 4.09 27.43 -22.51
CA GLU A 340 2.85 27.93 -23.11
C GLU A 340 1.66 26.99 -22.87
N LEU A 341 1.88 25.67 -22.83
CA LEU A 341 0.86 24.69 -22.46
C LEU A 341 0.34 24.93 -21.03
N LEU A 342 1.24 25.09 -20.06
CA LEU A 342 0.87 25.33 -18.66
C LEU A 342 0.15 26.67 -18.49
N LYS A 343 0.61 27.73 -19.16
CA LYS A 343 -0.10 29.02 -19.19
C LYS A 343 -1.48 28.91 -19.85
N ASP A 344 -1.63 28.10 -20.88
CA ASP A 344 -2.93 27.84 -21.50
C ASP A 344 -3.87 27.13 -20.52
N TYR A 345 -3.42 26.06 -19.86
CA TYR A 345 -4.21 25.36 -18.86
C TYR A 345 -4.60 26.26 -17.70
N ALA A 346 -3.68 27.09 -17.18
CA ALA A 346 -3.99 28.05 -16.13
C ALA A 346 -5.04 29.08 -16.57
N ARG A 347 -4.96 29.59 -17.81
CA ARG A 347 -5.94 30.56 -18.36
C ARG A 347 -7.30 29.94 -18.69
N ASN A 348 -7.29 28.67 -19.14
CA ASN A 348 -8.44 27.96 -19.69
C ASN A 348 -8.80 26.73 -18.84
N MET A 349 -8.74 26.88 -17.51
CA MET A 349 -9.08 25.82 -16.56
C MET A 349 -10.58 25.51 -16.60
N THR A 350 -10.92 24.24 -16.82
CA THR A 350 -12.30 23.74 -16.81
C THR A 350 -12.60 22.99 -15.51
N ASP A 351 -13.88 22.85 -15.15
CA ASP A 351 -14.29 22.03 -14.00
C ASP A 351 -13.77 20.59 -14.08
N GLU A 352 -13.73 20.01 -15.29
CA GLU A 352 -13.26 18.64 -15.49
C GLU A 352 -11.76 18.48 -15.20
N LYS A 353 -10.91 19.34 -15.79
CA LYS A 353 -9.47 19.38 -15.47
C LYS A 353 -9.22 19.57 -13.97
N ARG A 354 -10.00 20.41 -13.30
CA ARG A 354 -9.90 20.62 -11.85
C ARG A 354 -10.33 19.39 -11.06
N ARG A 355 -11.41 18.71 -11.47
CA ARG A 355 -11.86 17.45 -10.88
C ARG A 355 -10.78 16.38 -10.98
N ILE A 356 -10.19 16.22 -12.17
CA ILE A 356 -9.09 15.26 -12.42
C ILE A 356 -7.88 15.59 -11.54
N ALA A 357 -7.43 16.86 -11.50
CA ALA A 357 -6.32 17.29 -10.67
C ALA A 357 -6.55 17.03 -9.17
N ASN A 358 -7.77 17.27 -8.68
CA ASN A 358 -8.13 17.04 -7.28
C ASN A 358 -8.26 15.54 -6.94
N PHE A 359 -8.85 14.75 -7.85
CA PHE A 359 -9.05 13.31 -7.64
C PHE A 359 -7.72 12.57 -7.46
N TRP A 360 -6.72 12.89 -8.30
CA TRP A 360 -5.39 12.30 -8.26
C TRP A 360 -4.40 13.09 -7.39
N GLN A 361 -4.86 14.03 -6.55
CA GLN A 361 -3.97 14.93 -5.82
C GLN A 361 -3.08 14.16 -4.83
N ASP A 362 -3.68 13.19 -4.12
CA ASP A 362 -3.06 12.31 -3.11
C ASP A 362 -2.12 13.04 -2.15
N GLY A 363 -2.63 14.17 -1.63
CA GLY A 363 -1.90 15.08 -0.74
C GLY A 363 -1.81 14.57 0.71
N LEU A 364 -1.53 15.49 1.64
CA LEU A 364 -1.41 15.17 3.07
C LEU A 364 -2.69 14.58 3.66
N GLY A 365 -2.53 13.70 4.65
CA GLY A 365 -3.66 12.99 5.27
C GLY A 365 -4.34 11.96 4.36
N THR A 366 -3.74 11.63 3.22
CA THR A 366 -4.19 10.55 2.32
C THR A 366 -3.18 9.41 2.32
N TYR A 367 -3.57 8.25 1.78
CA TYR A 367 -2.69 7.10 1.61
C TYR A 367 -1.68 7.22 0.45
N THR A 368 -1.48 8.43 -0.11
CA THR A 368 -0.53 8.74 -1.19
C THR A 368 -0.81 7.98 -2.50
N PRO A 369 -0.13 8.29 -3.63
CA PRO A 369 -0.39 7.59 -4.88
C PRO A 369 -0.18 6.06 -4.83
N PRO A 370 0.87 5.53 -4.16
CA PRO A 370 0.97 4.08 -3.90
C PRO A 370 -0.28 3.46 -3.28
N GLY A 371 -0.85 4.10 -2.25
CA GLY A 371 -2.04 3.61 -1.58
C GLY A 371 -3.31 3.73 -2.43
N HIS A 372 -3.41 4.74 -3.29
CA HIS A 372 -4.52 4.88 -4.22
C HIS A 372 -4.62 3.66 -5.16
N TRP A 373 -3.48 3.22 -5.69
CA TRP A 373 -3.43 2.02 -6.52
C TRP A 373 -3.72 0.72 -5.75
N ASN A 374 -3.43 0.66 -4.45
CA ASN A 374 -3.86 -0.45 -3.59
C ASN A 374 -5.38 -0.48 -3.41
N ARG A 375 -6.03 0.68 -3.23
CA ARG A 375 -7.51 0.75 -3.21
C ARG A 375 -8.11 0.25 -4.52
N ILE A 376 -7.56 0.66 -5.67
CA ILE A 376 -8.00 0.19 -6.99
C ILE A 376 -7.80 -1.33 -7.12
N ALA A 377 -6.65 -1.85 -6.68
CA ALA A 377 -6.39 -3.29 -6.70
C ALA A 377 -7.40 -4.05 -5.84
N ASN A 378 -7.71 -3.60 -4.62
CA ASN A 378 -8.68 -4.25 -3.74
C ASN A 378 -10.09 -4.32 -4.38
N GLU A 379 -10.52 -3.25 -5.06
CA GLU A 379 -11.80 -3.24 -5.79
C GLU A 379 -11.84 -4.33 -6.89
N ILE A 380 -10.76 -4.44 -7.66
CA ILE A 380 -10.62 -5.44 -8.71
C ILE A 380 -10.54 -6.86 -8.13
N ILE A 381 -9.80 -7.05 -7.05
CA ILE A 381 -9.63 -8.35 -6.38
C ILE A 381 -10.98 -8.91 -5.91
N VAL A 382 -11.84 -8.05 -5.34
CA VAL A 382 -13.21 -8.44 -4.95
C VAL A 382 -14.06 -8.74 -6.18
N GLU A 383 -13.98 -7.92 -7.24
CA GLU A 383 -14.73 -8.12 -8.48
C GLU A 383 -14.38 -9.46 -9.15
N GLU A 384 -13.09 -9.81 -9.18
CA GLU A 384 -12.54 -11.03 -9.78
C GLU A 384 -12.56 -12.23 -8.80
N LYS A 385 -13.04 -12.02 -7.57
CA LYS A 385 -13.23 -13.04 -6.53
C LYS A 385 -11.99 -13.89 -6.25
N LEU A 386 -10.83 -13.25 -6.17
CA LEU A 386 -9.58 -13.96 -5.93
C LEU A 386 -9.54 -14.60 -4.54
N ASN A 387 -8.89 -15.76 -4.42
CA ASN A 387 -8.59 -16.33 -3.10
C ASN A 387 -7.46 -15.55 -2.39
N PRO A 388 -7.23 -15.77 -1.07
CA PRO A 388 -6.18 -15.06 -0.34
C PRO A 388 -4.77 -15.16 -0.96
N LEU A 389 -4.38 -16.31 -1.52
CA LEU A 389 -3.07 -16.50 -2.17
C LEU A 389 -2.94 -15.63 -3.43
N GLN A 390 -3.94 -15.61 -4.29
CA GLN A 390 -3.97 -14.76 -5.48
C GLN A 390 -4.02 -13.26 -5.12
N THR A 391 -4.73 -12.90 -4.04
CA THR A 391 -4.78 -11.54 -3.51
C THR A 391 -3.41 -11.05 -3.06
N THR A 392 -2.70 -11.83 -2.22
CA THR A 392 -1.38 -11.43 -1.71
C THR A 392 -0.35 -11.42 -2.84
N ARG A 393 -0.42 -12.36 -3.80
CA ARG A 393 0.38 -12.32 -5.04
C ARG A 393 0.20 -11.01 -5.79
N THR A 394 -1.04 -10.60 -6.02
CA THR A 394 -1.40 -9.38 -6.77
C THR A 394 -0.82 -8.14 -6.08
N LEU A 395 -1.04 -8.02 -4.77
CA LEU A 395 -0.53 -6.89 -3.99
C LEU A 395 1.00 -6.90 -3.89
N ALA A 396 1.64 -8.07 -3.77
CA ALA A 396 3.09 -8.19 -3.67
C ALA A 396 3.78 -7.68 -4.92
N TYR A 397 3.45 -8.23 -6.10
CA TYR A 397 4.09 -7.80 -7.34
C TYR A 397 3.74 -6.36 -7.71
N MET A 398 2.51 -5.91 -7.48
CA MET A 398 2.16 -4.50 -7.72
C MET A 398 2.98 -3.58 -6.83
N ASN A 399 3.07 -3.85 -5.52
CA ASN A 399 3.78 -2.98 -4.59
C ASN A 399 5.31 -3.06 -4.74
N MET A 400 5.87 -4.20 -5.15
CA MET A 400 7.28 -4.31 -5.56
C MET A 400 7.57 -3.37 -6.74
N ALA A 401 6.75 -3.41 -7.80
CA ALA A 401 6.92 -2.54 -8.97
C ALA A 401 6.74 -1.06 -8.60
N ILE A 402 5.76 -0.72 -7.76
CA ILE A 402 5.57 0.65 -7.27
C ILE A 402 6.80 1.11 -6.47
N MET A 403 7.36 0.29 -5.58
CA MET A 403 8.55 0.65 -4.82
C MET A 403 9.77 0.84 -5.71
N ASP A 404 10.04 -0.10 -6.62
CA ASP A 404 11.17 -0.02 -7.56
C ASP A 404 11.04 1.22 -8.47
N SER A 405 9.84 1.48 -8.98
CA SER A 405 9.57 2.66 -9.80
C SER A 405 9.74 3.95 -9.00
N GLY A 406 9.37 3.96 -7.71
CA GLY A 406 9.66 5.05 -6.78
C GLY A 406 11.15 5.30 -6.59
N ILE A 407 11.95 4.25 -6.39
CA ILE A 407 13.40 4.35 -6.22
C ILE A 407 14.03 4.95 -7.50
N SER A 408 13.61 4.46 -8.67
CA SER A 408 14.04 5.00 -9.97
C SER A 408 13.60 6.46 -10.20
N CYS A 409 12.37 6.81 -9.81
CA CYS A 409 11.88 8.19 -9.90
C CYS A 409 12.68 9.14 -9.01
N TRP A 410 12.97 8.75 -7.77
CA TRP A 410 13.78 9.57 -6.86
C TRP A 410 15.24 9.69 -7.32
N ASP A 411 15.79 8.65 -7.95
CA ASP A 411 17.08 8.74 -8.61
C ASP A 411 17.08 9.83 -9.69
N ALA A 412 16.10 9.82 -10.61
CA ALA A 412 15.95 10.86 -11.62
C ALA A 412 15.80 12.26 -10.99
N LYS A 413 14.95 12.39 -9.97
CA LYS A 413 14.70 13.66 -9.27
C LYS A 413 15.97 14.29 -8.72
N TYR A 414 16.76 13.52 -7.99
CA TYR A 414 17.95 14.04 -7.33
C TYR A 414 19.20 14.02 -8.23
N TYR A 415 19.21 13.23 -9.31
CA TYR A 415 20.25 13.29 -10.33
C TYR A 415 20.13 14.55 -11.21
N TYR A 416 18.94 14.80 -11.77
CA TYR A 416 18.67 15.93 -12.67
C TYR A 416 18.32 17.22 -11.96
N HIS A 417 17.75 17.13 -10.74
CA HIS A 417 17.40 18.27 -9.88
C HIS A 417 16.62 19.36 -10.63
N TYR A 418 15.69 18.97 -11.50
CA TYR A 418 15.01 19.89 -12.42
C TYR A 418 14.02 20.80 -11.67
N PRO A 419 13.96 22.12 -11.97
CA PRO A 419 13.04 23.05 -11.32
C PRO A 419 11.56 22.77 -11.61
N ARG A 420 10.68 23.22 -10.71
CA ARG A 420 9.22 23.15 -10.86
C ARG A 420 8.69 24.30 -11.76
N PRO A 421 7.51 24.18 -12.37
CA PRO A 421 6.88 25.26 -13.13
C PRO A 421 6.82 26.60 -12.40
N ILE A 422 6.41 26.60 -11.14
CA ILE A 422 6.31 27.81 -10.30
C ILE A 422 7.66 28.54 -10.09
N GLN A 423 8.80 27.88 -10.29
CA GLN A 423 10.12 28.52 -10.20
C GLN A 423 10.53 29.22 -11.50
N LEU A 424 9.98 28.79 -12.64
CA LEU A 424 10.43 29.22 -13.97
C LEU A 424 9.40 30.06 -14.71
N ILE A 425 8.12 30.00 -14.31
CA ILE A 425 7.04 30.82 -14.88
C ILE A 425 6.67 31.89 -13.85
N GLU A 426 7.02 33.14 -14.15
CA GLU A 426 6.74 34.29 -13.26
C GLU A 426 5.23 34.44 -12.98
N GLY A 427 4.87 34.54 -11.70
CA GLY A 427 3.48 34.72 -11.26
C GLY A 427 2.59 33.50 -11.45
N PHE A 428 3.15 32.31 -11.70
CA PHE A 428 2.39 31.09 -11.92
C PHE A 428 1.81 30.53 -10.62
N GLU A 429 0.48 30.36 -10.58
CA GLU A 429 -0.23 29.77 -9.46
C GLU A 429 -0.60 28.31 -9.76
N THR A 430 -0.54 27.47 -8.72
CA THR A 430 -0.83 26.03 -8.81
C THR A 430 -2.16 25.71 -8.12
N ILE A 431 -2.84 24.66 -8.57
CA ILE A 431 -4.08 24.18 -7.90
C ILE A 431 -3.72 23.36 -6.66
N ALA A 432 -2.67 22.55 -6.78
CA ALA A 432 -2.17 21.70 -5.72
C ALA A 432 -0.96 22.33 -5.04
N GLY A 433 -0.76 22.06 -3.75
CA GLY A 433 0.45 22.45 -3.04
C GLY A 433 1.71 21.92 -3.75
N THR A 434 2.74 22.75 -3.86
CA THR A 434 3.99 22.36 -4.53
C THR A 434 4.75 21.36 -3.64
N PRO A 435 5.02 20.13 -4.13
CA PRO A 435 5.69 19.12 -3.32
C PRO A 435 7.17 19.44 -3.08
N ASN A 436 7.68 19.06 -1.90
CA ASN A 436 9.06 19.30 -1.47
C ASN A 436 10.06 18.28 -2.05
N PHE A 437 10.18 18.26 -3.38
CA PHE A 437 11.17 17.50 -4.15
C PHE A 437 11.23 17.99 -5.61
N PRO A 438 12.35 17.76 -6.33
CA PRO A 438 12.51 18.13 -7.74
C PRO A 438 11.38 17.63 -8.66
N SER A 439 11.18 18.30 -9.79
CA SER A 439 10.06 18.03 -10.70
C SER A 439 10.25 16.74 -11.49
N TYR A 440 11.36 16.58 -12.19
CA TYR A 440 11.54 15.50 -13.16
C TYR A 440 12.05 14.18 -12.56
N THR A 441 11.42 13.02 -12.79
CA THR A 441 10.14 12.78 -13.47
C THR A 441 8.95 12.88 -12.50
N SER A 442 7.71 12.86 -13.00
CA SER A 442 6.51 12.86 -12.15
C SER A 442 6.35 11.56 -11.38
N GLY A 443 6.43 11.62 -10.04
CA GLY A 443 6.25 10.43 -9.19
C GLY A 443 4.85 9.81 -9.33
N HIS A 444 3.80 10.62 -9.48
CA HIS A 444 2.45 10.09 -9.71
C HIS A 444 2.38 9.31 -11.02
N SER A 445 3.02 9.79 -12.09
CA SER A 445 3.06 9.11 -13.38
C SER A 445 3.80 7.78 -13.25
N VAL A 446 4.98 7.78 -12.60
CA VAL A 446 5.82 6.58 -12.43
C VAL A 446 5.10 5.51 -11.61
N PHE A 447 4.56 5.86 -10.43
CA PHE A 447 3.81 4.93 -9.59
C PHE A 447 2.58 4.36 -10.30
N SER A 448 1.84 5.23 -11.00
CA SER A 448 0.59 4.83 -11.66
C SER A 448 0.83 3.93 -12.86
N ALA A 449 1.82 4.26 -13.69
CA ALA A 449 2.21 3.41 -14.80
C ALA A 449 2.67 2.03 -14.29
N ALA A 450 3.53 1.99 -13.27
CA ALA A 450 4.03 0.73 -12.73
C ALA A 450 2.90 -0.15 -12.18
N ALA A 451 2.02 0.43 -11.37
CA ALA A 451 0.84 -0.27 -10.85
C ALA A 451 -0.08 -0.77 -11.98
N SER A 452 -0.37 0.10 -12.95
CA SER A 452 -1.27 -0.24 -14.06
C SER A 452 -0.74 -1.36 -14.94
N GLU A 453 0.57 -1.44 -15.19
CA GLU A 453 1.14 -2.48 -16.03
C GLU A 453 1.15 -3.85 -15.32
N VAL A 454 1.49 -3.89 -14.02
CA VAL A 454 1.40 -5.15 -13.25
C VAL A 454 -0.04 -5.62 -13.16
N LEU A 455 -0.98 -4.74 -12.81
CA LEU A 455 -2.40 -5.08 -12.78
C LEU A 455 -2.94 -5.47 -14.17
N SER A 456 -2.45 -4.86 -15.25
CA SER A 456 -2.82 -5.23 -16.63
C SER A 456 -2.30 -6.61 -17.03
N TYR A 457 -1.16 -7.03 -16.48
CA TYR A 457 -0.65 -8.38 -16.68
C TYR A 457 -1.52 -9.40 -15.93
N ILE A 458 -1.89 -9.11 -14.68
CA ILE A 458 -2.72 -10.00 -13.86
C ILE A 458 -4.18 -10.03 -14.33
N PHE A 459 -4.72 -8.89 -14.79
CA PHE A 459 -6.10 -8.73 -15.26
C PHE A 459 -6.14 -8.17 -16.69
N PRO A 460 -5.84 -8.97 -17.72
CA PRO A 460 -5.72 -8.50 -19.11
C PRO A 460 -6.95 -7.77 -19.64
N GLU A 461 -8.15 -8.19 -19.24
CA GLU A 461 -9.41 -7.58 -19.67
C GLU A 461 -9.61 -6.15 -19.13
N LYS A 462 -8.95 -5.80 -18.01
CA LYS A 462 -8.99 -4.46 -17.40
C LYS A 462 -7.87 -3.56 -17.90
N ALA A 463 -6.92 -4.08 -18.68
CA ALA A 463 -5.73 -3.34 -19.12
C ALA A 463 -6.02 -2.00 -19.82
N PRO A 464 -7.03 -1.87 -20.72
CA PRO A 464 -7.35 -0.59 -21.33
C PRO A 464 -7.76 0.47 -20.30
N THR A 465 -8.57 0.08 -19.32
CA THR A 465 -9.05 0.98 -18.25
C THR A 465 -7.93 1.37 -17.30
N LEU A 466 -7.13 0.40 -16.86
CA LEU A 466 -6.00 0.62 -15.94
C LEU A 466 -4.96 1.58 -16.55
N ARG A 467 -4.59 1.36 -17.81
CA ARG A 467 -3.66 2.25 -18.52
C ARG A 467 -4.26 3.64 -18.75
N ALA A 468 -5.56 3.73 -19.03
CA ALA A 468 -6.25 5.02 -19.15
C ALA A 468 -6.25 5.80 -17.82
N TRP A 469 -6.47 5.12 -16.68
CA TRP A 469 -6.36 5.74 -15.36
C TRP A 469 -4.93 6.19 -15.02
N ALA A 470 -3.90 5.43 -15.42
CA ALA A 470 -2.52 5.85 -15.25
C ALA A 470 -2.19 7.12 -16.07
N GLU A 471 -2.68 7.21 -17.31
CA GLU A 471 -2.54 8.43 -18.12
C GLU A 471 -3.34 9.61 -17.54
N GLU A 472 -4.52 9.37 -16.99
CA GLU A 472 -5.31 10.40 -16.29
C GLU A 472 -4.57 10.90 -15.03
N ALA A 473 -3.99 9.99 -14.25
CA ALA A 473 -3.15 10.33 -13.10
C ALA A 473 -1.92 11.16 -13.51
N ALA A 474 -1.27 10.81 -14.62
CA ALA A 474 -0.13 11.56 -15.15
C ALA A 474 -0.51 12.98 -15.58
N VAL A 475 -1.54 13.13 -16.42
CA VAL A 475 -1.97 14.45 -16.92
C VAL A 475 -2.56 15.32 -15.82
N SER A 476 -3.14 14.72 -14.77
CA SER A 476 -3.65 15.45 -13.60
C SER A 476 -2.61 16.38 -12.97
N ARG A 477 -1.32 16.01 -13.06
CA ARG A 477 -0.22 16.79 -12.48
C ARG A 477 0.11 18.04 -13.28
N VAL A 478 -0.09 17.96 -14.59
CA VAL A 478 0.02 19.08 -15.53
C VAL A 478 -1.17 20.02 -15.35
N TYR A 479 -2.39 19.49 -15.22
CA TYR A 479 -3.57 20.29 -14.86
C TYR A 479 -3.43 20.97 -13.50
N GLY A 480 -2.80 20.30 -12.52
CA GLY A 480 -2.50 20.87 -11.21
C GLY A 480 -1.41 21.95 -11.23
N GLY A 481 -0.66 22.09 -12.33
CA GLY A 481 0.41 23.07 -12.50
C GLY A 481 1.73 22.73 -11.80
N ILE A 482 1.88 21.52 -11.24
CA ILE A 482 3.05 21.19 -10.42
C ILE A 482 4.13 20.38 -11.17
N HIS A 483 3.81 19.91 -12.38
CA HIS A 483 4.69 19.14 -13.25
C HIS A 483 4.61 19.67 -14.69
N TRP A 484 5.72 19.54 -15.39
CA TRP A 484 5.83 19.71 -16.84
C TRP A 484 5.12 18.55 -17.56
N SER A 485 4.65 18.72 -18.80
CA SER A 485 4.07 17.59 -19.56
C SER A 485 5.10 16.50 -19.83
N PHE A 486 6.37 16.87 -20.09
CA PHE A 486 7.45 15.90 -20.25
C PHE A 486 7.79 15.15 -18.95
N ASP A 487 7.60 15.76 -17.77
CA ASP A 487 7.73 15.04 -16.48
C ASP A 487 6.70 13.90 -16.43
N ALA A 488 5.49 14.17 -16.91
CA ALA A 488 4.38 13.23 -16.90
C ALA A 488 4.58 12.12 -17.93
N THR A 489 4.90 12.47 -19.18
CA THR A 489 5.12 11.50 -20.26
C THR A 489 6.31 10.59 -19.98
N VAL A 490 7.48 11.15 -19.68
CA VAL A 490 8.67 10.33 -19.41
C VAL A 490 8.51 9.55 -18.11
N GLY A 491 7.80 10.11 -17.11
CA GLY A 491 7.46 9.37 -15.90
C GLY A 491 6.58 8.15 -16.16
N THR A 492 5.59 8.26 -17.05
CA THR A 492 4.76 7.12 -17.46
C THR A 492 5.61 6.05 -18.14
N ASP A 493 6.48 6.43 -19.08
CA ASP A 493 7.35 5.47 -19.78
C ASP A 493 8.34 4.78 -18.82
N GLN A 494 8.94 5.55 -17.90
CA GLN A 494 9.81 5.02 -16.84
C GLN A 494 9.08 4.00 -15.95
N GLY A 495 7.84 4.29 -15.54
CA GLY A 495 7.06 3.36 -14.73
C GLY A 495 6.72 2.05 -15.46
N ARG A 496 6.41 2.14 -16.77
CA ARG A 496 6.20 0.96 -17.63
C ARG A 496 7.46 0.10 -17.74
N GLU A 497 8.61 0.74 -18.00
CA GLU A 497 9.90 0.05 -18.11
C GLU A 497 10.26 -0.68 -16.82
N VAL A 498 10.15 -0.01 -15.68
CA VAL A 498 10.46 -0.62 -14.37
C VAL A 498 9.52 -1.77 -14.03
N ALA A 499 8.22 -1.64 -14.31
CA ALA A 499 7.26 -2.70 -14.04
C ALA A 499 7.55 -3.99 -14.82
N GLN A 500 8.19 -3.90 -15.99
CA GLN A 500 8.51 -5.08 -16.78
C GLN A 500 9.42 -6.07 -16.03
N TYR A 501 10.36 -5.58 -15.22
CA TYR A 501 11.23 -6.43 -14.40
C TYR A 501 10.45 -7.23 -13.37
N THR A 502 9.47 -6.60 -12.72
CA THR A 502 8.60 -7.27 -11.74
C THR A 502 7.62 -8.22 -12.43
N ILE A 503 7.09 -7.86 -13.60
CA ILE A 503 6.24 -8.74 -14.41
C ILE A 503 7.01 -9.98 -14.87
N ASP A 504 8.27 -9.83 -15.28
CA ASP A 504 9.10 -10.97 -15.69
C ASP A 504 9.37 -11.92 -14.52
N ARG A 505 9.54 -11.36 -13.30
CA ARG A 505 9.60 -12.16 -12.07
C ARG A 505 8.27 -12.87 -11.79
N ALA A 506 7.14 -12.18 -11.92
CA ALA A 506 5.81 -12.76 -11.70
C ALA A 506 5.51 -13.88 -12.69
N LYS A 507 5.87 -13.75 -13.97
CA LYS A 507 5.72 -14.84 -14.96
C LYS A 507 6.54 -16.08 -14.64
N ALA A 508 7.63 -15.91 -13.89
CA ALA A 508 8.54 -17.00 -13.53
C ALA A 508 8.16 -17.69 -12.22
N ASP A 509 7.10 -17.25 -11.54
CA ASP A 509 6.74 -17.75 -10.21
C ASP A 509 5.96 -19.07 -10.22
N GLY A 510 5.50 -19.53 -11.38
CA GLY A 510 4.77 -20.79 -11.53
C GLY A 510 3.24 -20.68 -11.38
N ALA A 511 2.69 -19.50 -11.10
CA ALA A 511 1.25 -19.31 -10.96
C ALA A 511 0.48 -19.38 -12.29
N ASP A 512 1.13 -19.03 -13.40
CA ASP A 512 0.52 -19.02 -14.75
C ASP A 512 0.69 -20.36 -15.51
N GLN A 513 1.20 -21.41 -14.86
CA GLN A 513 1.56 -22.69 -15.50
C GLN A 513 0.47 -23.76 -15.42
#